data_AF-A0A928HC57-F1
#
_entry.id   AF-A0A928HC57-F1
#
_cell.length_a   1.000
_cell.length_b   1.000
_cell.length_c   1.000
_cell.angle_alpha   90.00
_cell.angle_beta   90.00
_cell.angle_gamma   90.00
#
_symmetry.space_group_name_H-M   'P 1'
#
loop_
_entity.id
_entity.type
_entity.pdbx_description
1 polymer ?
#
loop_
_entity_poly.entity_id
_entity_poly.type
_entity_poly.pdbx_seq_one_letter_code
_entity_poly.pdbx_strand_id
1 'polypeptide(L)'
;MPTIPTWLIAILAIAAVVCMVVSYIKKDNPKFKPLAVVAVIILIVCSYAFIDNSIGIGRENLETRTQQESAKRFNEAKIKKVAEYIKSKNPGKIVIIPQGGSEWAKNEYAKEQAELVKKYVGDAEIKPIEYTRKPEEAPAEPGPTVEEFNKFFKANADAKLFILLEALPMGAEVIKLEVFKSDKQKVALLDMGDIEALRPYFKSGQIIVAVGGKQGLKEADYQKPAPDDLNAAFDARYELVTKDNIDKIK
;
A
#
# COMPACT_ATOMS: atom_id res chain seq x y z
N MET A 1 -1.51 14.71 -30.20
CA MET A 1 -0.85 14.41 -31.49
C MET A 1 -1.32 13.03 -31.95
N PRO A 2 -1.59 12.82 -33.25
CA PRO A 2 -1.98 11.51 -33.76
C PRO A 2 -0.83 10.52 -33.55
N THR A 3 -1.11 9.37 -32.94
CA THR A 3 -0.14 8.30 -32.72
C THR A 3 0.08 7.53 -34.02
N ILE A 4 1.33 7.45 -34.48
CA ILE A 4 1.68 6.65 -35.65
C ILE A 4 1.56 5.17 -35.27
N PRO A 5 0.81 4.33 -36.01
CA PRO A 5 0.66 2.92 -35.67
C PRO A 5 2.01 2.19 -35.63
N THR A 6 2.24 1.38 -34.60
CA THR A 6 3.53 0.69 -34.35
C THR A 6 3.93 -0.25 -35.50
N TRP A 7 2.94 -0.85 -36.16
CA TRP A 7 3.17 -1.70 -37.34
C TRP A 7 3.69 -0.89 -38.54
N LEU A 8 3.30 0.38 -38.68
CA LEU A 8 3.80 1.25 -39.74
C LEU A 8 5.26 1.65 -39.50
N ILE A 9 5.62 1.90 -38.23
CA ILE A 9 7.02 2.15 -37.81
C ILE A 9 7.90 0.94 -38.12
N ALA A 10 7.41 -0.28 -37.84
CA ALA A 10 8.14 -1.51 -38.13
C ALA A 10 8.39 -1.69 -39.64
N ILE A 11 7.39 -1.43 -40.48
CA ILE A 11 7.52 -1.51 -41.95
C ILE A 11 8.56 -0.50 -42.46
N LEU A 12 8.52 0.75 -41.96
CA LEU A 12 9.46 1.79 -42.36
C LEU A 12 10.90 1.49 -41.90
N ALA A 13 11.08 0.95 -40.71
CA ALA A 13 12.39 0.53 -40.21
C ALA A 13 12.98 -0.62 -41.04
N ILE A 14 12.17 -1.64 -41.38
CA ILE A 14 12.60 -2.75 -42.23
C ILE A 14 12.97 -2.25 -43.63
N ALA A 15 12.14 -1.38 -44.23
CA ALA A 15 12.43 -0.78 -45.53
C ALA A 15 13.72 0.05 -45.53
N ALA A 16 13.99 0.80 -44.46
CA ALA A 16 15.22 1.56 -44.28
C ALA A 16 16.47 0.64 -44.19
N VAL A 17 16.39 -0.46 -43.44
CA VAL A 17 17.45 -1.47 -43.35
C VAL A 17 17.71 -2.11 -44.72
N VAL A 18 16.66 -2.50 -45.45
CA VAL A 18 16.79 -3.05 -46.80
C VAL A 18 17.46 -2.05 -47.75
N CYS A 19 17.07 -0.77 -47.69
CA CYS A 19 17.69 0.29 -48.51
C CYS A 19 19.18 0.49 -48.18
N MET A 20 19.57 0.40 -46.90
CA MET A 20 20.98 0.46 -46.51
C MET A 20 21.78 -0.74 -47.01
N VAL A 21 21.24 -1.96 -46.90
CA VAL A 21 21.90 -3.18 -47.40
C VAL A 21 22.08 -3.12 -48.92
N VAL A 22 21.05 -2.69 -49.67
CA VAL A 22 21.16 -2.49 -51.12
C VAL A 22 22.19 -1.43 -51.48
N SER A 23 22.24 -0.33 -50.72
CA SER A 23 23.21 0.75 -50.95
C SER A 23 24.65 0.31 -50.62
N TYR A 24 24.83 -0.57 -49.64
CA TYR A 24 26.11 -1.17 -49.30
C TYR A 24 26.59 -2.14 -50.38
N ILE A 25 25.70 -2.99 -50.91
CA ILE A 25 26.00 -3.89 -52.02
C ILE A 25 26.35 -3.11 -53.30
N LYS A 26 25.67 -1.99 -53.56
CA LYS A 26 25.86 -1.15 -54.75
C LYS A 26 26.73 0.09 -54.50
N LYS A 27 27.71 -0.01 -53.59
CA LYS A 27 28.57 1.10 -53.14
C LYS A 27 29.30 1.86 -54.25
N ASP A 28 29.57 1.20 -55.38
CA ASP A 28 30.29 1.78 -56.53
C ASP A 28 29.39 2.66 -57.41
N ASN A 29 28.05 2.62 -57.19
CA ASN A 29 27.12 3.47 -57.91
C ASN A 29 26.79 4.72 -57.09
N PRO A 30 27.16 5.93 -57.57
CA PRO A 30 27.04 7.17 -56.81
C PRO A 30 25.59 7.56 -56.48
N LYS A 31 24.59 7.00 -57.17
CA LYS A 31 23.17 7.24 -56.90
C LYS A 31 22.69 6.61 -55.58
N PHE A 32 23.39 5.61 -55.05
CA PHE A 32 23.00 4.91 -53.83
C PHE A 32 23.58 5.52 -52.54
N LYS A 33 24.59 6.40 -52.66
CA LYS A 33 25.12 7.16 -51.51
C LYS A 33 24.08 8.08 -50.85
N PRO A 34 23.31 8.91 -51.58
CA PRO A 34 22.26 9.72 -50.95
C PRO A 34 21.11 8.88 -50.42
N LEU A 35 20.79 7.73 -51.05
CA LEU A 35 19.75 6.82 -50.58
C LEU A 35 20.08 6.23 -49.21
N ALA A 36 21.35 5.87 -48.97
CA ALA A 36 21.81 5.40 -47.67
C ALA A 36 21.64 6.47 -46.57
N VAL A 37 21.96 7.73 -46.87
CA VAL A 37 21.80 8.85 -45.91
C VAL A 37 20.34 9.05 -45.53
N VAL A 38 19.42 9.02 -46.52
CA VAL A 38 17.98 9.13 -46.26
C VAL A 38 17.48 7.94 -45.43
N ALA A 39 17.94 6.73 -45.71
CA ALA A 39 17.57 5.54 -44.95
C ALA A 39 18.02 5.62 -43.49
N VAL A 40 19.22 6.15 -43.22
CA VAL A 40 19.71 6.39 -41.84
C VAL A 40 18.84 7.41 -41.11
N ILE A 41 18.45 8.52 -41.77
CA ILE A 41 17.56 9.53 -41.17
C ILE A 41 16.20 8.92 -40.81
N ILE A 42 15.62 8.14 -41.73
CA ILE A 42 14.35 7.44 -41.48
C ILE A 42 14.49 6.48 -40.29
N LEU A 43 15.61 5.77 -40.18
CA LEU A 43 15.89 4.88 -39.06
C LEU A 43 15.98 5.63 -37.73
N ILE A 44 16.68 6.77 -37.69
CA ILE A 44 16.76 7.60 -36.47
C ILE A 44 15.38 8.09 -36.06
N VAL A 45 14.56 8.57 -37.00
CA VAL A 45 13.19 9.01 -36.73
C VAL A 45 12.31 7.84 -36.29
N CYS A 46 12.43 6.67 -36.93
CA CYS A 46 11.71 5.46 -36.52
C CYS A 46 12.15 4.96 -35.15
N SER A 47 13.44 5.07 -34.81
CA SER A 47 13.95 4.74 -33.47
C SER A 47 13.41 5.71 -32.43
N TYR A 48 13.37 7.01 -32.70
CA TYR A 48 12.77 7.99 -31.78
C TYR A 48 11.26 7.78 -31.62
N ALA A 49 10.52 7.59 -32.71
CA ALA A 49 9.09 7.31 -32.67
C ALA A 49 8.76 5.94 -32.06
N PHE A 50 9.64 4.95 -32.25
CA PHE A 50 9.54 3.66 -31.57
C PHE A 50 9.80 3.86 -30.08
N ILE A 51 10.83 4.59 -29.67
CA ILE A 51 11.05 4.94 -28.25
C ILE A 51 9.81 5.66 -27.68
N ASP A 52 9.25 6.66 -28.37
CA ASP A 52 8.05 7.36 -27.87
C ASP A 52 6.79 6.46 -27.80
N ASN A 53 6.65 5.46 -28.69
CA ASN A 53 5.47 4.59 -28.77
C ASN A 53 5.61 3.21 -28.09
N SER A 54 6.81 2.66 -27.98
CA SER A 54 7.11 1.30 -27.48
C SER A 54 7.87 1.33 -26.16
N ILE A 55 8.57 2.42 -25.87
CA ILE A 55 9.21 2.61 -24.58
C ILE A 55 8.21 3.31 -23.66
N GLY A 56 7.39 2.49 -23.01
CA GLY A 56 6.68 2.82 -21.77
C GLY A 56 7.62 3.10 -20.57
N ILE A 57 8.94 3.26 -20.77
CA ILE A 57 9.91 3.70 -19.74
C ILE A 57 9.61 5.17 -19.41
N GLY A 58 8.60 5.37 -18.58
CA GLY A 58 8.10 6.69 -18.18
C GLY A 58 6.63 6.63 -17.83
N ARG A 59 5.77 6.14 -18.73
CA ARG A 59 4.31 6.09 -18.48
C ARG A 59 3.91 4.99 -17.49
N GLU A 60 4.45 3.79 -17.64
CA GLU A 60 4.19 2.70 -16.69
C GLU A 60 4.77 3.05 -15.31
N ASN A 61 5.93 3.70 -15.28
CA ASN A 61 6.54 4.25 -14.06
C ASN A 61 5.75 5.42 -13.46
N LEU A 62 5.11 6.27 -14.27
CA LEU A 62 4.31 7.39 -13.77
C LEU A 62 2.95 6.92 -13.26
N GLU A 63 2.30 5.98 -13.93
CA GLU A 63 1.04 5.40 -13.45
C GLU A 63 1.27 4.58 -12.18
N THR A 64 2.30 3.74 -12.12
CA THR A 64 2.67 3.02 -10.91
C THR A 64 3.10 3.96 -9.78
N ARG A 65 3.87 5.02 -10.07
CA ARG A 65 4.21 6.04 -9.04
C ARG A 65 2.99 6.81 -8.56
N THR A 66 2.10 7.22 -9.45
CA THR A 66 0.87 7.93 -9.09
C THR A 66 -0.05 7.01 -8.27
N GLN A 67 -0.12 5.72 -8.61
CA GLN A 67 -0.85 4.72 -7.82
C GLN A 67 -0.21 4.48 -6.46
N GLN A 68 1.13 4.41 -6.37
CA GLN A 68 1.85 4.27 -5.10
C GLN A 68 1.68 5.50 -4.21
N GLU A 69 1.82 6.71 -4.75
CA GLU A 69 1.60 7.97 -4.04
C GLU A 69 0.16 8.10 -3.55
N SER A 70 -0.80 7.72 -4.41
CA SER A 70 -2.22 7.63 -4.06
C SER A 70 -2.45 6.63 -2.91
N ALA A 71 -1.85 5.43 -2.96
CA ALA A 71 -1.96 4.43 -1.91
C ALA A 71 -1.35 4.91 -0.59
N LYS A 72 -0.16 5.56 -0.63
CA LYS A 72 0.46 6.18 0.53
C LYS A 72 -0.44 7.25 1.14
N ARG A 73 -1.07 8.09 0.32
CA ARG A 73 -1.98 9.14 0.79
C ARG A 73 -3.25 8.60 1.43
N PHE A 74 -3.86 7.56 0.85
CA PHE A 74 -4.98 6.86 1.51
C PHE A 74 -4.55 6.26 2.85
N ASN A 75 -3.37 5.65 2.92
CA ASN A 75 -2.86 5.08 4.17
C ASN A 75 -2.59 6.17 5.23
N GLU A 76 -1.97 7.27 4.84
CA GLU A 76 -1.76 8.43 5.72
C GLU A 76 -3.09 9.01 6.20
N ALA A 77 -4.10 9.09 5.33
CA ALA A 77 -5.44 9.54 5.69
C ALA A 77 -6.10 8.64 6.75
N LYS A 78 -6.00 7.30 6.62
CA LYS A 78 -6.44 6.34 7.66
C LYS A 78 -5.76 6.62 9.00
N ILE A 79 -4.43 6.70 8.99
CA ILE A 79 -3.62 6.91 10.19
C ILE A 79 -3.96 8.23 10.86
N LYS A 80 -4.04 9.32 10.10
CA LYS A 80 -4.37 10.65 10.61
C LYS A 80 -5.72 10.66 11.32
N LYS A 81 -6.76 10.07 10.72
CA LYS A 81 -8.11 10.03 11.30
C LYS A 81 -8.19 9.19 12.58
N VAL A 82 -7.56 8.02 12.59
CA VAL A 82 -7.48 7.19 13.80
C VAL A 82 -6.72 7.92 14.92
N ALA A 83 -5.60 8.56 14.58
CA ALA A 83 -4.80 9.30 15.54
C ALA A 83 -5.54 10.51 16.13
N GLU A 84 -6.25 11.28 15.29
CA GLU A 84 -7.14 12.37 15.73
C GLU A 84 -8.20 11.88 16.72
N TYR A 85 -8.83 10.74 16.40
CA TYR A 85 -9.79 10.11 17.30
C TYR A 85 -9.13 9.68 18.63
N ILE A 86 -7.98 9.02 18.60
CA ILE A 86 -7.25 8.57 19.79
C ILE A 86 -6.85 9.76 20.68
N LYS A 87 -6.32 10.83 20.09
CA LYS A 87 -5.96 12.06 20.82
C LYS A 87 -7.14 12.65 21.57
N SER A 88 -8.33 12.63 20.97
CA SER A 88 -9.55 13.12 21.63
C SER A 88 -9.96 12.32 22.88
N LYS A 89 -9.48 11.07 23.03
CA LYS A 89 -9.80 10.18 24.15
C LYS A 89 -8.76 10.19 25.27
N ASN A 90 -7.57 10.77 25.04
CA ASN A 90 -6.45 10.84 25.99
C ASN A 90 -6.21 9.53 26.79
N PRO A 91 -5.86 8.42 26.11
CA PRO A 91 -5.86 7.10 26.72
C PRO A 91 -4.78 6.88 27.79
N GLY A 92 -3.77 7.76 27.91
CA GLY A 92 -2.57 7.51 28.72
C GLY A 92 -1.47 6.86 27.88
N LYS A 93 -0.74 5.89 28.43
CA LYS A 93 0.38 5.23 27.73
C LYS A 93 -0.09 4.46 26.49
N ILE A 94 0.51 4.77 25.34
CA ILE A 94 0.18 4.15 24.03
C ILE A 94 1.36 3.30 23.56
N VAL A 95 1.05 2.08 23.10
CA VAL A 95 2.00 1.18 22.46
C VAL A 95 1.54 0.89 21.02
N ILE A 96 2.41 1.12 20.05
CA ILE A 96 2.21 0.80 18.64
C ILE A 96 2.85 -0.56 18.38
N ILE A 97 2.08 -1.48 17.80
CA ILE A 97 2.52 -2.82 17.43
C ILE A 97 2.73 -2.85 15.91
N PRO A 98 3.97 -2.70 15.40
CA PRO A 98 4.26 -2.69 13.98
C PRO A 98 4.13 -4.09 13.37
N GLN A 99 3.90 -4.14 12.06
CA GLN A 99 3.89 -5.39 11.30
C GLN A 99 5.30 -5.98 11.18
N GLY A 100 5.42 -7.31 11.20
CA GLY A 100 6.64 -8.03 10.82
C GLY A 100 7.57 -8.37 11.98
N GLY A 101 7.03 -8.37 13.19
CA GLY A 101 7.74 -8.79 14.40
C GLY A 101 9.07 -8.06 14.63
N SER A 102 10.10 -8.77 15.12
CA SER A 102 11.41 -8.18 15.42
C SER A 102 12.12 -7.54 14.22
N GLU A 103 11.75 -7.94 13.00
CA GLU A 103 12.34 -7.47 11.75
C GLU A 103 11.59 -6.27 11.15
N TRP A 104 10.55 -5.75 11.83
CA TRP A 104 9.72 -4.63 11.35
C TRP A 104 10.54 -3.43 10.86
N ALA A 105 11.64 -3.11 11.54
CA ALA A 105 12.47 -1.96 11.23
C ALA A 105 13.28 -2.11 9.92
N LYS A 106 13.43 -3.34 9.41
CA LYS A 106 14.06 -3.62 8.11
C LYS A 106 13.06 -3.54 6.96
N ASN A 107 11.76 -3.68 7.25
CA ASN A 107 10.70 -3.48 6.27
C ASN A 107 10.35 -1.98 6.20
N GLU A 108 10.70 -1.33 5.08
CA GLU A 108 10.47 0.12 4.91
C GLU A 108 9.00 0.51 5.09
N TYR A 109 8.06 -0.31 4.61
CA TYR A 109 6.64 -0.05 4.73
C TYR A 109 6.17 -0.13 6.19
N ALA A 110 6.52 -1.20 6.91
CA ALA A 110 6.15 -1.36 8.32
C ALA A 110 6.74 -0.25 9.20
N LYS A 111 7.99 0.14 8.91
CA LYS A 111 8.66 1.26 9.57
C LYS A 111 7.97 2.59 9.29
N GLU A 112 7.72 2.90 8.02
CA GLU A 112 7.03 4.14 7.60
C GLU A 112 5.67 4.26 8.28
N GLN A 113 4.88 3.18 8.33
CA GLN A 113 3.59 3.20 9.01
C GLN A 113 3.70 3.47 10.51
N ALA A 114 4.58 2.76 11.23
CA ALA A 114 4.70 2.89 12.67
C ALA A 114 5.17 4.30 13.07
N GLU A 115 6.13 4.86 12.33
CA GLU A 115 6.59 6.23 12.53
C GLU A 115 5.51 7.27 12.17
N LEU A 116 4.72 7.03 11.13
CA LEU A 116 3.61 7.91 10.75
C LEU A 116 2.51 7.92 11.82
N VAL A 117 2.16 6.76 12.37
CA VAL A 117 1.23 6.65 13.51
C VAL A 117 1.77 7.40 14.71
N LYS A 118 3.05 7.18 15.07
CA LYS A 118 3.70 7.87 16.18
C LYS A 118 3.71 9.39 15.97
N LYS A 119 4.03 9.87 14.77
CA LYS A 119 3.97 11.30 14.40
C LYS A 119 2.57 11.89 14.67
N TYR A 120 1.51 11.20 14.25
CA TYR A 120 0.16 11.72 14.40
C TYR A 120 -0.44 11.52 15.79
N VAL A 121 -0.06 10.49 16.53
CA VAL A 121 -0.57 10.20 17.89
C VAL A 121 0.21 10.97 18.97
N GLY A 122 1.50 11.20 18.76
CA GLY A 122 2.37 11.87 19.72
C GLY A 122 3.17 10.87 20.58
N ASP A 123 3.05 10.98 21.89
CA ASP A 123 3.82 10.16 22.83
C ASP A 123 3.35 8.70 22.81
N ALA A 124 4.09 7.86 22.07
CA ALA A 124 3.82 6.44 21.92
C ALA A 124 5.13 5.64 21.78
N GLU A 125 5.15 4.44 22.36
CA GLU A 125 6.25 3.49 22.23
C GLU A 125 5.97 2.54 21.06
N ILE A 126 6.93 2.34 20.15
CA ILE A 126 6.83 1.32 19.11
C ILE A 126 7.48 0.05 19.65
N LYS A 127 6.72 -1.04 19.76
CA LYS A 127 7.19 -2.31 20.32
C LYS A 127 6.68 -3.48 19.45
N PRO A 128 7.57 -4.18 18.72
CA PRO A 128 7.19 -5.35 17.95
C PRO A 128 6.89 -6.55 18.84
N ILE A 129 6.10 -7.50 18.33
CA ILE A 129 5.93 -8.82 18.91
C ILE A 129 7.10 -9.70 18.47
N GLU A 130 7.70 -10.43 19.39
CA GLU A 130 8.72 -11.43 19.04
C GLU A 130 8.05 -12.71 18.54
N TYR A 131 8.45 -13.16 17.34
CA TYR A 131 7.97 -14.42 16.78
C TYR A 131 8.88 -15.56 17.25
N THR A 132 8.27 -16.65 17.67
CA THR A 132 8.94 -17.88 18.09
C THR A 132 9.16 -18.85 16.93
N ARG A 133 8.39 -18.70 15.84
CA ARG A 133 8.47 -19.53 14.64
C ARG A 133 9.60 -19.08 13.72
N LYS A 134 10.42 -20.03 13.27
CA LYS A 134 11.47 -19.77 12.27
C LYS A 134 10.83 -19.51 10.89
N PRO A 135 11.42 -18.64 10.04
CA PRO A 135 10.88 -18.32 8.71
C PRO A 135 10.63 -19.55 7.81
N GLU A 136 11.38 -20.63 8.04
CA GLU A 136 11.33 -21.88 7.29
C GLU A 136 10.09 -22.76 7.60
N GLU A 137 9.46 -22.56 8.77
CA GLU A 137 8.31 -23.32 9.27
C GLU A 137 7.00 -22.50 9.23
N ALA A 138 7.11 -21.25 8.77
CA ALA A 138 6.03 -20.29 8.76
C ALA A 138 5.21 -20.37 7.46
N PRO A 139 3.89 -20.12 7.50
CA PRO A 139 3.14 -19.79 6.29
C PRO A 139 3.78 -18.58 5.58
N ALA A 140 3.49 -18.39 4.29
CA ALA A 140 4.09 -17.36 3.44
C ALA A 140 4.07 -15.93 4.05
N GLU A 141 3.17 -15.67 5.01
CA GLU A 141 3.22 -14.51 5.90
C GLU A 141 3.06 -14.97 7.37
N PRO A 142 4.14 -15.08 8.18
CA PRO A 142 4.00 -15.40 9.59
C PRO A 142 3.42 -14.21 10.36
N GLY A 143 2.15 -14.30 10.72
CA GLY A 143 1.58 -13.49 11.81
C GLY A 143 1.88 -14.11 13.19
N PRO A 144 1.81 -13.32 14.28
CA PRO A 144 1.99 -13.85 15.62
C PRO A 144 0.83 -14.77 16.04
N THR A 145 1.15 -15.76 16.86
CA THR A 145 0.20 -16.64 17.54
C THR A 145 -0.55 -15.89 18.65
N VAL A 146 -1.68 -16.45 19.08
CA VAL A 146 -2.43 -16.00 20.26
C VAL A 146 -1.54 -15.92 21.51
N GLU A 147 -0.66 -16.92 21.70
CA GLU A 147 0.25 -16.97 22.85
C GLU A 147 1.27 -15.84 22.83
N GLU A 148 1.84 -15.52 21.66
CA GLU A 148 2.79 -14.41 21.48
C GLU A 148 2.12 -13.06 21.73
N PHE A 149 0.91 -12.85 21.20
CA PHE A 149 0.11 -11.66 21.52
C PHE A 149 -0.15 -11.54 23.02
N ASN A 150 -0.63 -12.61 23.66
CA ASN A 150 -0.96 -12.59 25.09
C ASN A 150 0.28 -12.35 25.96
N LYS A 151 1.43 -12.94 25.60
CA LYS A 151 2.72 -12.65 26.25
C LYS A 151 3.09 -11.18 26.09
N PHE A 152 2.93 -10.61 24.90
CA PHE A 152 3.20 -9.20 24.64
C PHE A 152 2.31 -8.25 25.47
N PHE A 153 1.00 -8.50 25.52
CA PHE A 153 0.07 -7.68 26.29
C PHE A 153 0.34 -7.73 27.80
N LYS A 154 0.73 -8.90 28.32
CA LYS A 154 1.16 -9.07 29.72
C LYS A 154 2.44 -8.30 30.02
N ALA A 155 3.43 -8.36 29.13
CA ALA A 155 4.69 -7.64 29.28
C ALA A 155 4.52 -6.11 29.22
N ASN A 156 3.43 -5.62 28.64
CA ASN A 156 3.09 -4.20 28.52
C ASN A 156 1.80 -3.85 29.29
N ALA A 157 1.64 -4.39 30.49
CA ALA A 157 0.44 -4.21 31.33
C ALA A 157 0.18 -2.75 31.76
N ASP A 158 1.19 -1.90 31.67
CA ASP A 158 1.12 -0.45 31.96
C ASP A 158 0.54 0.37 30.78
N ALA A 159 0.58 -0.16 29.56
CA ALA A 159 -0.06 0.46 28.41
C ALA A 159 -1.57 0.50 28.58
N LYS A 160 -2.20 1.61 28.19
CA LYS A 160 -3.65 1.80 28.22
C LYS A 160 -4.29 1.59 26.86
N LEU A 161 -3.53 1.81 25.79
CA LEU A 161 -3.97 1.60 24.42
C LEU A 161 -2.88 0.92 23.61
N PHE A 162 -3.27 -0.13 22.89
CA PHE A 162 -2.48 -0.72 21.82
C PHE A 162 -3.02 -0.28 20.46
N ILE A 163 -2.15 0.21 19.59
CA ILE A 163 -2.47 0.49 18.18
C ILE A 163 -1.86 -0.63 17.35
N LEU A 164 -2.69 -1.47 16.74
CA LEU A 164 -2.23 -2.63 15.98
C LEU A 164 -2.12 -2.27 14.51
N LEU A 165 -0.88 -2.37 14.01
CA LEU A 165 -0.56 -2.45 12.59
C LEU A 165 -0.33 -3.91 12.17
N GLU A 166 0.04 -4.75 13.14
CA GLU A 166 0.14 -6.20 13.00
C GLU A 166 -1.24 -6.84 12.82
N ALA A 167 -1.32 -7.84 11.95
CA ALA A 167 -2.56 -8.56 11.68
C ALA A 167 -2.99 -9.38 12.91
N LEU A 168 -4.29 -9.33 13.23
CA LEU A 168 -4.86 -10.16 14.29
C LEU A 168 -4.93 -11.63 13.85
N PRO A 169 -4.91 -12.59 14.81
CA PRO A 169 -5.23 -13.97 14.51
C PRO A 169 -6.62 -14.08 13.89
N MET A 170 -6.78 -14.92 12.87
CA MET A 170 -8.05 -15.03 12.14
C MET A 170 -9.09 -15.91 12.84
N GLY A 171 -10.36 -15.66 12.54
CA GLY A 171 -11.49 -16.48 12.97
C GLY A 171 -11.62 -16.59 14.49
N ALA A 172 -11.92 -17.80 14.97
CA ALA A 172 -12.16 -18.06 16.39
C ALA A 172 -10.92 -17.86 17.29
N GLU A 173 -9.71 -17.74 16.74
CA GLU A 173 -8.51 -17.51 17.56
C GLU A 173 -8.47 -16.08 18.13
N VAL A 174 -9.06 -15.11 17.44
CA VAL A 174 -9.05 -13.69 17.86
C VAL A 174 -9.70 -13.50 19.23
N ILE A 175 -10.71 -14.31 19.56
CA ILE A 175 -11.47 -14.23 20.81
C ILE A 175 -10.65 -14.68 22.03
N LYS A 176 -9.54 -15.39 21.79
CA LYS A 176 -8.64 -15.89 22.83
C LYS A 176 -7.63 -14.84 23.27
N LEU A 177 -7.55 -13.69 22.59
CA LEU A 177 -6.69 -12.59 22.99
C LEU A 177 -7.14 -12.02 24.34
N GLU A 178 -6.26 -12.07 25.33
CA GLU A 178 -6.53 -11.63 26.70
C GLU A 178 -6.73 -10.13 26.80
N VAL A 179 -6.17 -9.35 25.87
CA VAL A 179 -6.44 -7.92 25.80
C VAL A 179 -7.94 -7.67 25.71
N PHE A 180 -8.73 -8.53 25.06
CA PHE A 180 -10.17 -8.33 24.94
C PHE A 180 -10.98 -8.61 26.21
N LYS A 181 -10.34 -9.17 27.24
CA LYS A 181 -10.92 -9.43 28.56
C LYS A 181 -10.44 -8.42 29.61
N SER A 182 -9.61 -7.45 29.21
CA SER A 182 -8.98 -6.47 30.11
C SER A 182 -9.85 -5.23 30.31
N ASP A 183 -10.09 -4.84 31.56
CA ASP A 183 -10.77 -3.57 31.86
C ASP A 183 -9.86 -2.35 31.72
N LYS A 184 -8.54 -2.55 31.67
CA LYS A 184 -7.53 -1.47 31.75
C LYS A 184 -6.87 -1.13 30.42
N GLN A 185 -6.75 -2.12 29.55
CA GLN A 185 -6.10 -1.99 28.26
C GLN A 185 -7.18 -1.87 27.20
N LYS A 186 -6.90 -1.18 26.10
CA LYS A 186 -7.81 -0.98 24.96
C LYS A 186 -7.06 -1.18 23.65
N VAL A 187 -7.80 -1.33 22.56
CA VAL A 187 -7.25 -1.60 21.23
C VAL A 187 -7.78 -0.59 20.21
N ALA A 188 -6.90 -0.12 19.33
CA ALA A 188 -7.23 0.57 18.09
C ALA A 188 -6.64 -0.20 16.90
N LEU A 189 -7.39 -0.30 15.81
CA LEU A 189 -7.01 -1.06 14.62
C LEU A 189 -6.91 -0.12 13.41
N LEU A 190 -5.85 -0.22 12.60
CA LEU A 190 -5.80 0.52 11.32
C LEU A 190 -6.58 -0.15 10.19
N ASP A 191 -7.00 -1.40 10.38
CA ASP A 191 -7.85 -2.15 9.48
C ASP A 191 -8.81 -3.02 10.31
N MET A 192 -10.10 -3.02 9.95
CA MET A 192 -11.19 -3.57 10.77
C MET A 192 -11.17 -5.10 10.97
N GLY A 193 -10.35 -5.84 10.22
CA GLY A 193 -10.29 -7.31 10.35
C GLY A 193 -11.65 -7.99 10.15
N ASP A 194 -11.86 -9.13 10.81
CA ASP A 194 -13.14 -9.87 10.81
C ASP A 194 -14.16 -9.17 11.72
N ILE A 195 -15.07 -8.41 11.12
CA ILE A 195 -16.05 -7.62 11.86
C ILE A 195 -17.02 -8.47 12.68
N GLU A 196 -17.40 -9.66 12.22
CA GLU A 196 -18.35 -10.51 12.93
C GLU A 196 -17.75 -10.98 14.26
N ALA A 197 -16.50 -11.42 14.23
CA ALA A 197 -15.77 -11.84 15.42
C ALA A 197 -15.48 -10.66 16.37
N LEU A 198 -15.25 -9.45 15.83
CA LEU A 198 -14.83 -8.29 16.62
C LEU A 198 -15.97 -7.41 17.16
N ARG A 199 -17.19 -7.55 16.63
CA ARG A 199 -18.37 -6.76 17.00
C ARG A 199 -18.64 -6.68 18.52
N PRO A 200 -18.56 -7.77 19.31
CA PRO A 200 -18.75 -7.70 20.75
C PRO A 200 -17.72 -6.79 21.46
N TYR A 201 -16.49 -6.73 20.94
CA TYR A 201 -15.40 -5.94 21.52
C TYR A 201 -15.48 -4.46 21.19
N PHE A 202 -16.11 -4.08 20.07
CA PHE A 202 -16.54 -2.69 19.86
C PHE A 202 -17.65 -2.31 20.85
N LYS A 203 -18.65 -3.17 21.04
CA LYS A 203 -19.79 -2.89 21.94
C LYS A 203 -19.37 -2.73 23.41
N SER A 204 -18.44 -3.55 23.87
CA SER A 204 -17.86 -3.41 25.21
C SER A 204 -16.89 -2.23 25.34
N GLY A 205 -16.56 -1.56 24.23
CA GLY A 205 -15.60 -0.45 24.20
C GLY A 205 -14.17 -0.91 24.42
N GLN A 206 -13.87 -2.17 24.10
CA GLN A 206 -12.55 -2.76 24.19
C GLN A 206 -11.71 -2.45 22.96
N ILE A 207 -12.34 -2.49 21.79
CA ILE A 207 -11.85 -1.83 20.58
C ILE A 207 -12.48 -0.44 20.55
N ILE A 208 -11.66 0.60 20.66
CA ILE A 208 -12.15 1.98 20.75
C ILE A 208 -12.39 2.61 19.38
N VAL A 209 -11.64 2.15 18.37
CA VAL A 209 -11.76 2.58 16.97
C VAL A 209 -11.08 1.58 16.04
N ALA A 210 -11.65 1.42 14.85
CA ALA A 210 -10.99 0.82 13.69
C ALA A 210 -11.26 1.63 12.42
N VAL A 211 -10.56 1.31 11.33
CA VAL A 211 -10.90 1.82 10.00
C VAL A 211 -11.59 0.73 9.19
N GLY A 212 -12.83 1.00 8.80
CA GLY A 212 -13.58 0.16 7.85
C GLY A 212 -13.57 0.78 6.45
N GLY A 213 -13.75 -0.05 5.44
CA GLY A 213 -14.09 0.43 4.09
C GLY A 213 -15.51 0.99 4.08
N LYS A 214 -15.71 2.11 3.39
CA LYS A 214 -17.01 2.76 3.30
C LYS A 214 -18.02 1.87 2.57
N GLN A 215 -19.16 1.66 3.20
CA GLN A 215 -20.24 0.83 2.64
C GLN A 215 -20.82 1.45 1.35
N GLY A 216 -21.15 0.60 0.37
CA GLY A 216 -21.83 1.01 -0.87
C GLY A 216 -20.92 1.58 -1.97
N LEU A 217 -19.60 1.54 -1.80
CA LEU A 217 -18.66 1.85 -2.87
C LEU A 217 -18.66 0.77 -3.96
N LYS A 218 -18.52 1.18 -5.22
CA LYS A 218 -18.33 0.28 -6.35
C LYS A 218 -16.84 0.04 -6.56
N GLU A 219 -16.48 -1.04 -7.25
CA GLU A 219 -15.08 -1.36 -7.58
C GLU A 219 -14.35 -0.18 -8.24
N ALA A 220 -15.02 0.52 -9.16
CA ALA A 220 -14.48 1.70 -9.83
C ALA A 220 -14.10 2.85 -8.87
N ASP A 221 -14.72 2.94 -7.67
CA ASP A 221 -14.37 3.95 -6.68
C ASP A 221 -13.02 3.67 -6.01
N TYR A 222 -12.62 2.40 -5.91
CA TYR A 222 -11.29 1.98 -5.41
C TYR A 222 -10.16 2.19 -6.44
N GLN A 223 -10.52 2.46 -7.70
CA GLN A 223 -9.56 2.78 -8.76
C GLN A 223 -9.29 4.29 -8.88
N LYS A 224 -10.09 5.15 -8.23
CA LYS A 224 -9.89 6.60 -8.26
C LYS A 224 -8.68 7.03 -7.43
N PRO A 225 -7.81 7.93 -7.92
CA PRO A 225 -6.66 8.41 -7.15
C PRO A 225 -7.10 9.15 -5.87
N ALA A 226 -6.21 9.18 -4.88
CA ALA A 226 -6.44 9.90 -3.63
C ALA A 226 -6.57 11.40 -3.88
N PRO A 227 -7.64 12.05 -3.37
CA PRO A 227 -7.68 13.50 -3.22
C PRO A 227 -6.43 14.04 -2.51
N ASP A 228 -6.01 15.27 -2.83
CA ASP A 228 -4.85 15.90 -2.18
C ASP A 228 -5.09 16.20 -0.70
N ASP A 229 -6.33 16.53 -0.32
CA ASP A 229 -6.71 16.70 1.08
C ASP A 229 -6.89 15.35 1.77
N LEU A 230 -6.20 15.16 2.90
CA LEU A 230 -6.23 13.90 3.65
C LEU A 230 -7.60 13.58 4.26
N ASN A 231 -8.42 14.57 4.59
CA ASN A 231 -9.78 14.29 5.09
C ASN A 231 -10.66 13.80 3.95
N ALA A 232 -10.62 14.48 2.80
CA ALA A 232 -11.33 14.05 1.60
C ALA A 232 -10.86 12.67 1.12
N ALA A 233 -9.56 12.38 1.21
CA ALA A 233 -9.03 11.05 0.89
C ALA A 233 -9.55 9.97 1.84
N PHE A 234 -9.66 10.26 3.13
CA PHE A 234 -10.30 9.33 4.06
C PHE A 234 -11.77 9.10 3.70
N ASP A 235 -12.55 10.19 3.58
CA ASP A 235 -14.01 10.14 3.38
C ASP A 235 -14.41 9.51 2.03
N ALA A 236 -13.47 9.45 1.08
CA ALA A 236 -13.65 8.79 -0.21
C ALA A 236 -13.74 7.26 -0.11
N ARG A 237 -13.00 6.63 0.81
CA ARG A 237 -12.85 5.16 0.87
C ARG A 237 -13.16 4.53 2.21
N TYR A 238 -13.14 5.31 3.28
CA TYR A 238 -13.09 4.79 4.63
C TYR A 238 -14.12 5.44 5.55
N GLU A 239 -14.38 4.75 6.64
CA GLU A 239 -15.12 5.27 7.77
C GLU A 239 -14.45 4.81 9.07
N LEU A 240 -14.52 5.65 10.11
CA LEU A 240 -14.11 5.23 11.45
C LEU A 240 -15.22 4.36 12.04
N VAL A 241 -14.85 3.17 12.48
CA VAL A 241 -15.75 2.21 13.11
C VAL A 241 -15.52 2.25 14.60
N THR A 242 -16.58 2.48 15.35
CA THR A 242 -16.58 2.68 16.80
C THR A 242 -17.80 1.98 17.39
N LYS A 243 -17.94 2.04 18.72
CA LYS A 243 -19.13 1.56 19.41
C LYS A 243 -20.43 2.18 18.87
N ASP A 244 -20.39 3.43 18.39
CA ASP A 244 -21.58 4.21 18.04
C ASP A 244 -22.16 3.82 16.67
N ASN A 245 -21.35 3.25 15.78
CA ASN A 245 -21.77 2.87 14.43
C ASN A 245 -21.55 1.40 14.07
N ILE A 246 -20.93 0.58 14.93
CA ILE A 246 -20.63 -0.83 14.61
C ILE A 246 -21.87 -1.61 14.12
N ASP A 247 -23.05 -1.36 14.70
CA ASP A 247 -24.30 -2.05 14.32
C ASP A 247 -24.83 -1.67 12.93
N LYS A 248 -24.29 -0.63 12.31
CA LYS A 248 -24.61 -0.22 10.94
C LYS A 248 -23.65 -0.80 9.91
N ILE A 249 -22.50 -1.32 10.37
CA ILE A 249 -21.49 -1.91 9.50
C ILE A 249 -21.86 -3.37 9.24
N LYS A 250 -21.84 -3.74 7.96
CA LYS A 250 -22.05 -5.11 7.48
C LYS A 250 -20.74 -5.86 7.48
#